data_AF-A0A5K1CYM3-F1
#
_entry.id   AF-A0A5K1CYM3-F1
#
_cell.length_a   1.000
_cell.length_b   1.000
_cell.length_c   1.000
_cell.angle_alpha   90.00
_cell.angle_beta   90.00
_cell.angle_gamma   90.00
#
_symmetry.space_group_name_H-M   'P 1'
#
loop_
_entity.id
_entity.type
_entity.pdbx_description
1 polymer ?
#
loop_
_entity_poly.entity_id
_entity_poly.type
_entity_poly.pdbx_seq_one_letter_code
_entity_poly.pdbx_strand_id
1 'polypeptide(L)'
;GYKRFFRRTLLETSDYIKDDSLTMHCTVGVVMTRTEGPKLYEIPLPPSSMGQSLKEFLDSGLGYDITFEVGGETYRAHKLILAARSPVFRAQFYGLIGDPKMDKVVVEDMEPPVFK
;
A
#
# COMPACT_ATOMS: atom_id res chain seq x y z
N GLY A 1 28.28 -9.65 26.30
CA GLY A 1 29.27 -10.72 26.04
C GLY A 1 29.97 -11.13 27.32
N TYR A 2 30.70 -12.25 27.31
CA TYR A 2 31.40 -12.78 28.50
C TYR A 2 32.90 -12.49 28.42
N LYS A 3 33.45 -11.74 29.39
CA LYS A 3 34.86 -11.32 29.40
C LYS A 3 35.86 -12.48 29.50
N ARG A 4 35.45 -13.64 30.03
CA ARG A 4 36.27 -14.84 30.18
C ARG A 4 35.47 -16.06 29.73
N PHE A 5 35.07 -16.07 28.45
CA PHE A 5 34.22 -17.11 27.89
C PHE A 5 34.88 -18.51 27.90
N PHE A 6 36.17 -18.59 27.58
CA PHE A 6 36.91 -19.84 27.58
C PHE A 6 38.39 -19.59 27.93
N ARG A 7 39.02 -20.51 28.67
CA ARG A 7 40.45 -20.38 29.02
C ARG A 7 41.31 -20.81 27.84
N ARG A 8 42.32 -20.01 27.50
CA ARG A 8 43.25 -20.29 26.40
C ARG A 8 43.85 -21.68 26.46
N THR A 9 44.40 -22.07 27.62
CA THR A 9 45.05 -23.38 27.80
C THR A 9 44.10 -24.55 27.58
N LEU A 10 42.81 -24.39 27.84
CA LEU A 10 41.81 -25.43 27.59
C LEU A 10 41.38 -25.45 26.13
N LEU A 11 41.40 -24.29 25.44
CA LEU A 11 41.02 -24.17 24.03
C LEU A 11 42.09 -24.81 23.14
N GLU A 12 43.36 -24.51 23.41
CA GLU A 12 44.52 -25.04 22.68
C GLU A 12 44.68 -26.56 22.82
N THR A 13 44.14 -27.16 23.88
CA THR A 13 44.16 -28.62 24.10
C THR A 13 42.83 -29.31 23.77
N SER A 14 41.86 -28.60 23.18
CA SER A 14 40.53 -29.14 22.86
C SER A 14 40.39 -29.49 21.38
N ASP A 15 39.37 -30.29 21.05
CA ASP A 15 39.01 -30.61 19.66
C ASP A 15 38.23 -29.49 18.94
N TYR A 16 38.14 -28.29 19.56
CA TYR A 16 37.39 -27.16 19.01
C TYR A 16 38.18 -26.32 18.00
N ILE A 17 39.52 -26.36 18.05
CA ILE A 17 40.38 -25.77 17.03
C ILE A 17 40.64 -26.84 15.97
N LYS A 18 40.25 -26.57 14.72
CA LYS A 18 40.48 -27.46 13.58
C LYS A 18 41.11 -26.63 12.46
N ASP A 19 42.24 -27.08 11.93
CA ASP A 19 42.97 -26.39 10.85
C ASP A 19 43.23 -24.91 11.17
N ASP A 20 43.76 -24.65 12.37
CA ASP A 20 44.03 -23.30 12.90
C ASP A 20 42.80 -22.36 12.92
N SER A 21 41.60 -22.94 12.91
CA SER A 21 40.33 -22.22 12.84
C SER A 21 39.41 -22.57 14.01
N LEU A 22 38.67 -21.56 14.48
CA LEU A 22 37.66 -21.66 15.53
C LEU A 22 36.32 -21.16 15.00
N THR A 23 35.29 -22.02 15.03
CA THR A 23 33.93 -21.65 14.63
C THR A 23 33.07 -21.37 15.87
N MET A 24 32.56 -20.15 15.98
CA MET A 24 31.68 -19.74 17.09
C MET A 24 30.23 -19.65 16.62
N HIS A 25 29.34 -20.40 17.27
CA HIS A 25 27.90 -20.27 17.09
C HIS A 25 27.36 -19.23 18.06
N CYS A 26 26.81 -18.14 17.53
CA CYS A 26 26.18 -17.08 18.32
C CYS A 26 24.74 -16.88 17.86
N THR A 27 23.80 -17.00 18.79
CA THR A 27 22.40 -16.65 18.56
C THR A 27 22.15 -15.26 19.12
N VAL A 28 21.69 -14.35 18.27
CA VAL A 28 21.32 -12.99 18.66
C VAL A 28 19.81 -12.87 18.72
N GLY A 29 19.27 -12.62 19.91
CA GLY A 29 17.87 -12.28 20.10
C GLY A 29 17.67 -10.77 20.00
N VAL A 30 16.85 -10.31 19.07
CA VAL A 30 16.42 -8.90 19.01
C VAL A 30 15.11 -8.78 19.78
N VAL A 31 15.14 -8.07 20.91
CA VAL A 31 13.92 -7.72 21.63
C VAL A 31 13.42 -6.39 21.09
N MET A 32 12.31 -6.40 20.36
CA MET A 32 11.59 -5.18 20.03
C MET A 32 10.74 -4.77 21.23
N THR A 33 11.11 -3.69 21.89
CA THR A 33 10.23 -3.05 22.87
C THR A 33 9.12 -2.32 22.13
N ARG A 34 7.89 -2.83 22.24
CA ARG A 34 6.69 -2.05 21.95
C ARG A 34 6.32 -1.29 23.21
N THR A 35 6.41 0.04 23.17
CA THR A 35 5.74 0.87 24.18
C THR A 35 4.25 0.83 23.90
N GLU A 36 3.52 0.01 24.66
CA GLU A 36 2.07 0.18 24.75
C GLU A 36 1.84 1.57 25.38
N GLY A 37 1.29 2.50 24.60
CA GLY A 37 0.81 3.76 25.15
C GLY A 37 -0.21 3.50 26.27
N PRO A 38 -0.58 4.51 27.08
CA PRO A 38 -1.67 4.35 28.03
C PRO A 38 -2.85 3.69 27.29
N LYS A 39 -3.53 2.72 27.93
CA LYS A 39 -4.76 2.12 27.40
C LYS A 39 -5.74 3.27 27.15
N LEU A 40 -5.73 3.79 25.93
CA LEU A 40 -6.77 4.67 25.45
C LEU A 40 -8.01 3.81 25.52
N TYR A 41 -9.05 4.30 26.20
CA TYR A 41 -10.36 3.70 26.11
C TYR A 41 -10.74 3.75 24.62
N GLU A 42 -10.54 2.65 23.91
CA GLU A 42 -10.97 2.51 22.53
C GLU A 42 -12.49 2.44 22.56
N ILE A 43 -13.13 3.59 22.36
CA ILE A 43 -14.53 3.62 21.97
C ILE A 43 -14.57 2.88 20.64
N PRO A 44 -15.30 1.76 20.51
CA PRO A 44 -15.38 1.03 19.26
C PRO A 44 -16.00 1.95 18.22
N LEU A 45 -15.18 2.50 17.34
CA LEU A 45 -15.67 3.29 16.23
C LEU A 45 -16.21 2.33 15.18
N PRO A 46 -17.41 2.58 14.64
CA PRO A 46 -17.90 1.80 13.52
C PRO A 46 -16.93 1.96 12.34
N PRO A 47 -16.75 0.92 11.51
CA PRO A 47 -15.95 1.03 10.30
C PRO A 47 -16.51 2.11 9.39
N SER A 48 -15.64 2.77 8.63
CA SER A 48 -16.06 3.81 7.69
C SER A 48 -16.89 3.20 6.56
N SER A 49 -18.06 3.80 6.29
CA SER A 49 -18.92 3.44 5.15
C SER A 49 -18.64 4.24 3.88
N MET A 50 -17.65 5.15 3.89
CA MET A 50 -17.39 6.08 2.77
C MET A 50 -17.17 5.36 1.43
N GLY A 51 -16.42 4.26 1.43
CA GLY A 51 -16.15 3.49 0.20
C GLY A 51 -17.43 2.89 -0.39
N GLN A 52 -18.31 2.37 0.46
CA GLN A 52 -19.59 1.83 0.04
C GLN A 52 -20.53 2.94 -0.47
N SER A 53 -20.62 4.07 0.25
CA SER A 53 -21.43 5.21 -0.19
C SER A 53 -20.96 5.80 -1.51
N LEU A 54 -19.65 5.88 -1.77
CA LEU A 54 -19.11 6.34 -3.05
C LEU A 54 -19.37 5.34 -4.18
N LYS A 55 -19.32 4.02 -3.90
CA LYS A 55 -19.70 3.00 -4.86
C LYS A 55 -21.18 3.10 -5.23
N GLU A 56 -22.07 3.19 -4.25
CA GLU A 56 -23.51 3.37 -4.48
C GLU A 56 -23.79 4.65 -5.27
N PHE A 57 -23.03 5.72 -5.00
CA PHE A 57 -23.13 6.96 -5.76
C PHE A 57 -22.70 6.79 -7.23
N LEU A 58 -21.60 6.08 -7.49
CA LEU A 58 -21.18 5.70 -8.84
C LEU A 58 -22.24 4.86 -9.56
N ASP A 59 -22.72 3.79 -8.91
CA ASP A 59 -23.71 2.86 -9.45
C ASP A 59 -25.04 3.56 -9.75
N SER A 60 -25.43 4.56 -8.95
CA SER A 60 -26.65 5.35 -9.18
C SER A 60 -26.57 6.23 -10.44
N GLY A 61 -25.36 6.56 -10.89
CA GLY A 61 -25.12 7.52 -11.96
C GLY A 61 -25.61 8.94 -11.66
N LEU A 62 -25.95 9.27 -10.41
CA LEU A 62 -26.45 10.59 -10.06
C LEU A 62 -25.33 11.63 -10.21
N GLY A 63 -25.62 12.72 -10.94
CA GLY A 63 -24.69 13.83 -11.12
C GLY A 63 -23.41 13.48 -11.87
N TYR A 64 -23.41 12.42 -12.70
CA TYR A 64 -22.29 12.12 -13.58
C TYR A 64 -22.03 13.30 -14.53
N ASP A 65 -20.76 13.59 -14.77
CA ASP A 65 -20.30 14.73 -15.58
C ASP A 65 -19.25 14.31 -16.62
N ILE A 66 -18.98 13.01 -16.74
CA ILE A 66 -18.13 12.39 -17.75
C ILE A 66 -18.64 10.98 -18.10
N THR A 67 -18.45 10.60 -19.36
CA THR A 67 -18.76 9.28 -19.88
C THR A 67 -17.54 8.68 -20.59
N PHE A 68 -17.23 7.42 -20.35
CA PHE A 68 -16.18 6.68 -21.04
C PHE A 68 -16.77 5.67 -22.00
N GLU A 69 -16.27 5.62 -23.24
CA GLU A 69 -16.55 4.56 -24.20
C GLU A 69 -15.36 3.62 -24.28
N VAL A 70 -15.58 2.34 -23.96
CA VAL A 70 -14.53 1.32 -23.87
C VAL A 70 -15.03 0.06 -24.56
N GLY A 71 -14.39 -0.36 -25.65
CA GLY A 71 -14.79 -1.58 -26.38
C GLY A 71 -16.28 -1.61 -26.82
N GLY A 72 -16.91 -0.45 -27.02
CA GLY A 72 -18.34 -0.33 -27.35
C GLY A 72 -19.28 -0.26 -26.14
N GLU A 73 -18.76 -0.38 -24.91
CA GLU A 73 -19.51 -0.18 -23.67
C GLU A 73 -19.38 1.25 -23.14
N THR A 74 -20.38 1.71 -22.40
CA THR A 74 -20.46 3.08 -21.89
C THR A 74 -20.44 3.10 -20.36
N TYR A 75 -19.52 3.87 -19.77
CA TYR A 75 -19.33 3.98 -18.33
C TYR A 75 -19.50 5.43 -17.87
N ARG A 76 -20.45 5.68 -16.97
CA ARG A 76 -20.66 7.01 -16.36
C ARG A 76 -19.79 7.16 -15.12
N ALA A 77 -19.20 8.34 -14.93
CA ALA A 77 -18.37 8.61 -13.77
C ALA A 77 -18.40 10.09 -13.37
N HIS A 78 -17.58 10.45 -12.36
CA HIS A 78 -17.49 11.79 -11.79
C HIS A 78 -16.06 12.33 -11.90
N LYS A 79 -15.86 13.42 -12.64
CA LYS A 79 -14.55 14.04 -12.86
C LYS A 79 -13.83 14.38 -11.56
N LEU A 80 -14.56 14.90 -10.57
CA LEU A 80 -13.97 15.28 -9.28
C LEU A 80 -13.41 14.08 -8.52
N ILE A 81 -14.12 12.95 -8.54
CA ILE A 81 -13.65 11.71 -7.89
C ILE A 81 -12.43 11.17 -8.65
N LEU A 82 -12.50 11.11 -9.98
CA LEU A 82 -11.38 10.65 -10.82
C LEU A 82 -10.14 11.53 -10.66
N ALA A 83 -10.29 12.86 -10.65
CA ALA A 83 -9.20 13.81 -10.45
C ALA A 83 -8.59 13.73 -9.05
N ALA A 84 -9.38 13.42 -8.02
CA ALA A 84 -8.86 13.21 -6.67
C ALA A 84 -8.04 11.91 -6.56
N ARG A 85 -8.31 10.91 -7.41
CA ARG A 85 -7.69 9.58 -7.34
C ARG A 85 -6.60 9.35 -8.39
N SER A 86 -6.57 10.11 -9.48
CA SER A 86 -5.63 9.96 -10.58
C SER A 86 -5.05 11.31 -11.01
N PRO A 87 -3.72 11.50 -10.97
CA PRO A 87 -3.09 12.72 -11.48
C PRO A 87 -3.30 12.89 -12.99
N VAL A 88 -3.47 11.79 -13.74
CA VAL A 88 -3.75 11.81 -15.17
C VAL A 88 -5.12 12.44 -15.42
N PHE A 89 -6.17 11.95 -14.77
CA PHE A 89 -7.51 12.53 -14.90
C PHE A 89 -7.57 13.96 -14.35
N ARG A 90 -6.82 14.25 -13.27
CA ARG A 90 -6.71 15.63 -12.76
C ARG A 90 -6.14 16.58 -13.81
N ALA A 91 -5.06 16.19 -14.49
CA ALA A 91 -4.46 17.00 -15.53
C ALA A 91 -5.36 17.09 -16.78
N GLN A 92 -6.01 15.99 -17.17
CA GLN A 92 -6.91 15.94 -18.32
C GLN A 92 -8.13 16.85 -18.16
N PHE A 93 -8.72 16.92 -16.97
CA PHE A 93 -9.92 17.73 -16.73
C PHE A 93 -9.60 19.15 -16.24
N TYR A 94 -8.56 19.32 -15.42
CA TYR A 94 -8.31 20.56 -14.69
C TYR A 94 -6.84 21.02 -14.75
N GLY A 95 -6.01 20.41 -15.59
CA GLY A 95 -4.64 20.84 -15.84
C GLY A 95 -4.55 22.07 -16.76
N LEU A 96 -3.33 22.54 -17.02
CA LEU A 96 -3.08 23.73 -17.86
C LEU A 96 -3.69 23.63 -19.26
N ILE A 97 -3.71 22.42 -19.82
CA ILE A 97 -4.28 22.12 -21.15
C ILE A 97 -5.51 21.20 -21.06
N GLY A 98 -6.05 21.01 -19.84
CA GLY A 98 -7.22 20.17 -19.62
C GLY A 98 -8.51 20.88 -20.02
N ASP A 99 -9.57 20.10 -20.24
CA ASP A 99 -10.89 20.63 -20.57
C ASP A 99 -11.93 20.22 -19.51
N PRO A 100 -12.34 21.15 -18.61
CA PRO A 100 -13.38 20.89 -17.62
C PRO A 100 -14.75 20.58 -18.24
N LYS A 101 -15.00 21.03 -19.48
CA LYS A 101 -16.27 20.84 -20.19
C LYS A 101 -16.35 19.51 -20.95
N MET A 102 -15.23 18.79 -21.10
CA MET A 102 -15.19 17.46 -21.71
C MET A 102 -16.20 16.52 -21.07
N ASP A 103 -17.20 16.05 -21.80
CA ASP A 103 -18.26 15.17 -21.27
C ASP A 103 -18.11 13.71 -21.70
N LYS A 104 -17.17 13.42 -22.60
CA LYS A 104 -16.90 12.08 -23.13
C LYS A 104 -15.41 11.81 -23.38
N VAL A 105 -14.97 10.59 -23.07
CA VAL A 105 -13.62 10.07 -23.39
C VAL A 105 -13.77 8.69 -24.05
N VAL A 106 -13.01 8.44 -25.12
CA VAL A 106 -12.90 7.10 -25.72
C VAL A 106 -11.61 6.46 -25.25
N VAL A 107 -11.68 5.23 -24.74
CA VAL A 107 -10.54 4.45 -24.26
C VAL A 107 -10.36 3.26 -25.19
N GLU A 108 -9.30 3.30 -26.00
CA GLU A 108 -9.03 2.29 -27.03
C GLU A 108 -8.08 1.19 -26.56
N ASP A 109 -7.29 1.46 -25.52
CA ASP A 109 -6.20 0.62 -25.02
C ASP A 109 -6.60 -0.30 -23.86
N MET A 110 -7.90 -0.45 -23.61
CA MET A 110 -8.42 -1.19 -22.46
C MET A 110 -9.64 -2.03 -22.81
N GLU A 111 -9.70 -3.25 -22.28
CA GLU A 111 -10.88 -4.10 -22.38
C GLU A 111 -11.93 -3.71 -21.32
N PRO A 112 -13.24 -3.81 -21.62
CA PRO A 112 -14.29 -3.40 -20.69
C PRO A 112 -14.19 -4.02 -19.27
N PRO A 113 -13.88 -5.33 -19.09
CA PRO A 113 -13.75 -5.93 -17.76
C PRO A 113 -12.57 -5.40 -16.93
N VAL A 114 -11.55 -4.83 -17.57
CA VAL A 114 -10.39 -4.22 -16.90
C VAL A 114 -10.68 -2.78 -16.51
N PHE A 115 -11.49 -2.09 -17.32
CA PHE A 115 -11.89 -0.72 -17.05
C PHE A 115 -12.86 -0.60 -15.86
N LYS A 116 -13.73 -1.59 -15.67
CA LYS A 116 -14.72 -1.64 -14.60
C LYS A 116 -14.12 -1.91 -13.22
#